data_AF-A0A7C4A6W2-F1
#
_entry.id   AF-A0A7C4A6W2-F1
#
_cell.length_a   1.000
_cell.length_b   1.000
_cell.length_c   1.000
_cell.angle_alpha   90.00
_cell.angle_beta   90.00
_cell.angle_gamma   90.00
#
_symmetry.space_group_name_H-M   'P 1'
#
loop_
_entity.id
_entity.type
_entity.pdbx_description
1 polymer ?
#
loop_
_entity_poly.entity_id
_entity_poly.type
_entity_poly.pdbx_seq_one_letter_code
_entity_poly.pdbx_strand_id
1 'polypeptide(L)'
;MSAGEAGQIGANAAEAVFVERFPAGVFETAGAVGKRWIQVEVSQRDGVLVWRIDGYVIAERANASAFTAGTIMLGTMDIFSSIANPKADNFVIFDNVRVVDLASEAQLATVRVEASDATGGEAGADSGTLVITRAGGDQTKPLDVTCRITGTAMAGVDYQNIPSTVTIPANESSATITIQPINDELGEAVETVTLTLVNGPGYEMRDAVSATVEILDDGDLPIVQVRAADAYAYERMSED
;
A
#
# COMPACT_ATOMS: atom_id res chain seq x y z
N MET A 1 35.59 9.19 -6.80
CA MET A 1 34.43 8.74 -7.60
C MET A 1 33.34 8.36 -6.63
N SER A 2 32.18 9.00 -6.79
CA SER A 2 30.98 8.88 -5.94
C SER A 2 30.45 7.44 -5.95
N ALA A 3 30.16 6.87 -4.78
CA ALA A 3 29.35 5.67 -4.62
C ALA A 3 28.01 6.12 -4.03
N GLY A 4 26.96 5.93 -4.82
CA GLY A 4 25.61 6.42 -4.57
C GLY A 4 24.93 5.77 -3.37
N GLU A 5 24.02 6.56 -2.81
CA GLU A 5 23.02 6.18 -1.82
C GLU A 5 22.15 5.04 -2.37
N ALA A 6 22.05 3.95 -1.61
CA ALA A 6 21.01 2.94 -1.79
C ALA A 6 20.67 2.34 -0.42
N GLY A 7 19.39 2.39 -0.03
CA GLY A 7 18.82 1.32 0.78
C GLY A 7 18.25 1.64 2.16
N GLN A 8 17.93 2.89 2.53
CA GLN A 8 17.09 3.13 3.72
C GLN A 8 15.94 4.06 3.39
N ILE A 9 14.76 3.49 3.10
CA ILE A 9 13.50 4.21 3.27
C ILE A 9 13.20 4.21 4.76
N GLY A 10 13.93 5.08 5.45
CA GLY A 10 13.72 5.46 6.82
C GLY A 10 14.59 4.80 7.86
N ALA A 11 15.36 5.63 8.56
CA ALA A 11 16.35 5.22 9.54
C ALA A 11 15.76 5.06 10.96
N ASN A 12 14.46 5.36 11.14
CA ASN A 12 13.80 5.40 12.44
C ASN A 12 12.32 5.00 12.33
N ALA A 13 11.83 4.22 13.29
CA ALA A 13 10.41 3.87 13.43
C ALA A 13 9.46 5.08 13.62
N ALA A 14 10.00 6.26 13.92
CA ALA A 14 9.27 7.52 13.95
C ALA A 14 9.08 8.18 12.57
N GLU A 15 9.69 7.67 11.51
CA GLU A 15 9.45 8.20 10.17
C GLU A 15 8.03 7.92 9.71
N ALA A 16 7.47 8.85 8.93
CA ALA A 16 6.08 8.83 8.50
C ALA A 16 5.70 7.49 7.85
N VAL A 17 6.62 6.91 7.08
CA VAL A 17 6.42 5.61 6.42
C VAL A 17 6.10 4.51 7.44
N PHE A 18 6.80 4.46 8.57
CA PHE A 18 6.63 3.46 9.63
C PHE A 18 5.44 3.78 10.54
N VAL A 19 5.20 5.05 10.86
CA VAL A 19 4.07 5.49 11.71
C VAL A 19 2.73 5.23 11.03
N GLU A 20 2.65 5.45 9.72
CA GLU A 20 1.45 5.21 8.91
C GLU A 20 1.17 3.70 8.75
N ARG A 21 2.21 2.90 8.55
CA ARG A 21 2.10 1.46 8.23
C ARG A 21 1.95 0.59 9.48
N PHE A 22 2.52 1.02 10.59
CA PHE A 22 2.46 0.38 11.91
C PHE A 22 1.92 1.35 12.95
N PRO A 23 0.65 1.80 12.81
CA PRO A 23 0.07 2.72 13.77
C PRO A 23 0.00 2.04 15.14
N ALA A 24 0.45 2.77 16.16
CA ALA A 24 0.43 2.30 17.52
C ALA A 24 -1.02 2.03 17.97
N GLY A 25 -1.21 0.99 18.80
CA GLY A 25 -2.46 0.83 19.53
C GLY A 25 -2.70 2.01 20.48
N VAL A 26 -3.94 2.21 20.90
CA VAL A 26 -4.26 3.24 21.89
C VAL A 26 -3.38 3.02 23.13
N PHE A 27 -2.67 4.07 23.56
CA PHE A 27 -1.70 4.09 24.68
C PHE A 27 -0.29 3.54 24.41
N GLU A 28 0.06 3.23 23.17
CA GLU A 28 1.43 2.86 22.78
C GLU A 28 2.17 4.02 22.10
N THR A 29 3.50 3.99 22.14
CA THR A 29 4.34 5.00 21.45
C THR A 29 4.22 4.80 19.93
N ALA A 30 3.97 5.88 19.18
CA ALA A 30 3.93 5.83 17.71
C ALA A 30 5.24 5.24 17.14
N GLY A 31 5.13 4.25 16.25
CA GLY A 31 6.27 3.47 15.75
C GLY A 31 6.66 2.26 16.59
N ALA A 32 5.97 1.98 17.71
CA ALA A 32 6.09 0.70 18.38
C ALA A 32 5.49 -0.39 17.48
N VAL A 33 6.28 -1.43 17.16
CA VAL A 33 5.84 -2.57 16.35
C VAL A 33 4.68 -3.25 17.09
N GLY A 34 3.47 -2.93 16.67
CA GLY A 34 2.23 -3.37 17.32
C GLY A 34 2.04 -4.87 17.16
N LYS A 35 1.54 -5.52 18.21
CA LYS A 35 1.24 -6.97 18.30
C LYS A 35 0.12 -7.41 17.34
N ARG A 36 0.37 -7.33 16.03
CA ARG A 36 -0.41 -7.98 14.97
C ARG A 36 0.51 -8.97 14.25
N TRP A 37 -0.07 -10.03 13.71
CA TRP A 37 0.68 -10.89 12.78
C TRP A 37 1.08 -10.05 11.57
N ILE A 38 2.37 -10.03 11.26
CA ILE A 38 2.96 -9.41 10.08
C ILE A 38 3.73 -10.48 9.31
N GLN A 39 3.74 -10.43 7.98
CA GLN A 39 4.54 -11.38 7.21
C GLN A 39 5.96 -10.84 7.05
N VAL A 40 6.95 -11.63 7.45
CA VAL A 40 8.36 -11.35 7.19
C VAL A 40 8.88 -12.32 6.14
N GLU A 41 9.50 -11.80 5.08
CA GLU A 41 10.15 -12.61 4.04
C GLU A 41 11.64 -12.26 3.96
N VAL A 42 12.48 -13.29 3.81
CA VAL A 42 13.87 -13.15 3.35
C VAL A 42 14.01 -13.94 2.04
N SER A 43 14.41 -13.28 0.96
CA SER A 43 14.59 -13.92 -0.36
C SER A 43 15.97 -13.61 -0.94
N GLN A 44 16.54 -14.52 -1.72
CA GLN A 44 17.73 -14.26 -2.54
C GLN A 44 17.37 -14.47 -4.01
N ARG A 45 17.47 -13.42 -4.85
CA ARG A 45 17.30 -13.50 -6.32
C ARG A 45 18.35 -12.62 -7.00
N ASP A 46 18.86 -13.07 -8.15
CA ASP A 46 19.83 -12.32 -8.98
C ASP A 46 21.04 -11.76 -8.21
N GLY A 47 21.48 -12.48 -7.18
CA GLY A 47 22.59 -12.06 -6.34
C GLY A 47 22.25 -10.95 -5.34
N VAL A 48 20.99 -10.76 -4.99
CA VAL A 48 20.52 -9.78 -3.99
C VAL A 48 19.66 -10.49 -2.95
N LEU A 49 20.03 -10.36 -1.68
CA LEU A 49 19.20 -10.68 -0.53
C LEU A 49 18.25 -9.53 -0.26
N VAL A 50 16.96 -9.83 -0.09
CA VAL A 50 15.92 -8.84 0.18
C VAL A 50 15.12 -9.28 1.40
N TRP A 51 14.99 -8.40 2.38
CA TRP A 51 14.12 -8.54 3.54
C TRP A 51 12.84 -7.73 3.30
N ARG A 52 11.68 -8.35 3.48
CA ARG A 52 10.38 -7.69 3.37
C ARG A 52 9.56 -7.82 4.64
N ILE A 53 8.77 -6.80 4.95
CA ILE A 53 7.66 -6.84 5.90
C ILE A 53 6.39 -6.49 5.16
N ASP A 54 5.39 -7.37 5.20
CA ASP A 54 4.11 -7.24 4.48
C ASP A 54 4.31 -6.92 2.97
N GLY A 55 5.36 -7.50 2.35
CA GLY A 55 5.72 -7.29 0.94
C GLY A 55 6.61 -6.07 0.68
N TYR A 56 6.76 -5.15 1.63
CA TYR A 56 7.61 -3.98 1.48
C TYR A 56 9.07 -4.31 1.77
N VAL A 57 9.97 -3.91 0.88
CA VAL A 57 11.42 -4.05 1.09
C VAL A 57 11.87 -3.14 2.23
N ILE A 58 12.44 -3.75 3.27
CA ILE A 58 13.00 -3.04 4.44
C ILE A 58 14.53 -3.07 4.46
N ALA A 59 15.15 -4.03 3.76
CA ALA A 59 16.59 -4.08 3.58
C ALA A 59 16.93 -4.88 2.31
N GLU A 60 18.05 -4.52 1.70
CA GLU A 60 18.66 -5.28 0.60
C GLU A 60 20.16 -5.41 0.80
N ARG A 61 20.73 -6.53 0.34
CA ARG A 61 22.17 -6.75 0.38
C ARG A 61 22.61 -7.54 -0.84
N ALA A 62 23.57 -7.01 -1.59
CA ALA A 62 24.23 -7.77 -2.64
C ALA A 62 24.90 -9.02 -2.05
N ASN A 63 24.50 -10.18 -2.54
CA ASN A 63 25.06 -11.49 -2.26
C ASN A 63 25.14 -12.28 -3.57
N ALA A 64 26.20 -12.03 -4.35
CA ALA A 64 26.43 -12.66 -5.65
C ALA A 64 26.81 -14.15 -5.56
N SER A 65 27.03 -14.68 -4.34
CA SER A 65 27.33 -16.08 -4.11
C SER A 65 26.03 -16.86 -3.89
N ALA A 66 25.83 -17.96 -4.63
CA ALA A 66 24.73 -18.88 -4.38
C ALA A 66 24.82 -19.41 -2.94
N PHE A 67 23.77 -19.20 -2.14
CA PHE A 67 23.70 -19.74 -0.79
C PHE A 67 23.32 -21.22 -0.86
N THR A 68 24.30 -22.10 -0.89
CA THR A 68 24.10 -23.56 -1.03
C THR A 68 23.84 -24.25 0.31
N ALA A 69 24.47 -23.77 1.40
CA ALA A 69 24.22 -24.17 2.78
C ALA A 69 24.87 -23.16 3.74
N GLY A 70 24.35 -23.06 4.97
CA GLY A 70 24.94 -22.21 6.02
C GLY A 70 23.90 -21.77 7.04
N THR A 71 24.35 -21.04 8.05
CA THR A 71 23.47 -20.42 9.04
C THR A 71 23.15 -18.99 8.60
N ILE A 72 21.88 -18.66 8.42
CA ILE A 72 21.43 -17.27 8.28
C ILE A 72 21.15 -16.77 9.69
N MET A 73 21.85 -15.71 10.11
CA MET A 73 21.53 -15.05 11.36
C MET A 73 20.32 -14.12 11.13
N LEU A 74 19.22 -14.37 11.83
CA LEU A 74 18.00 -13.58 11.78
C LEU A 74 17.93 -12.72 13.04
N GLY A 75 18.56 -11.55 12.96
CA GLY A 75 18.79 -10.62 14.08
C GLY A 75 20.01 -10.97 14.92
N THR A 76 20.52 -10.04 15.74
CA THR A 76 21.57 -10.33 16.74
C THR A 76 21.01 -10.13 18.14
N MET A 77 21.54 -10.85 19.13
CA MET A 77 21.35 -10.45 20.53
C MET A 77 22.58 -9.63 20.92
N ASP A 78 22.39 -8.38 21.31
CA ASP A 78 23.37 -7.71 22.16
C ASP A 78 22.65 -6.83 23.19
N ILE A 79 22.60 -7.30 24.43
CA ILE A 79 22.01 -6.56 25.55
C ILE A 79 23.00 -5.51 26.12
N PHE A 80 24.22 -5.43 25.57
CA PHE A 80 25.25 -4.47 25.95
C PHE A 80 25.99 -3.91 24.72
N SER A 81 25.24 -3.12 23.96
CA SER A 81 25.66 -2.31 22.82
C SER A 81 27.15 -1.96 22.76
N SER A 82 27.84 -2.47 21.76
CA SER A 82 28.85 -1.65 21.08
C SER A 82 29.07 -2.11 19.64
N ILE A 83 28.50 -1.31 18.73
CA ILE A 83 28.96 -1.18 17.34
C ILE A 83 28.47 -2.31 16.40
N ALA A 84 27.24 -2.20 15.90
CA ALA A 84 27.01 -2.57 14.51
C ALA A 84 27.80 -1.57 13.62
N ASN A 85 28.66 -2.10 12.75
CA ASN A 85 29.41 -1.31 11.78
C ASN A 85 29.35 -1.98 10.40
N PRO A 86 28.54 -1.45 9.47
CA PRO A 86 27.84 -0.16 9.55
C PRO A 86 26.59 -0.18 10.44
N LYS A 87 26.22 1.01 10.93
CA LYS A 87 25.08 1.27 11.83
C LYS A 87 23.72 0.77 11.30
N ALA A 88 23.62 0.51 10.00
CA ALA A 88 22.42 0.01 9.32
C ALA A 88 22.09 -1.47 9.61
N ASP A 89 23.00 -2.22 10.23
CA ASP A 89 22.83 -3.67 10.46
C ASP A 89 22.10 -4.01 11.79
N ASN A 90 21.54 -3.02 12.48
CA ASN A 90 20.79 -3.22 13.72
C ASN A 90 19.29 -3.47 13.45
N PHE A 91 18.85 -4.74 13.40
CA PHE A 91 17.44 -5.11 13.58
C PHE A 91 17.29 -6.49 14.23
N VAL A 92 16.22 -6.67 15.02
CA VAL A 92 15.84 -7.93 15.69
C VAL A 92 14.50 -8.39 15.11
N ILE A 93 14.39 -9.68 14.78
CA ILE A 93 13.12 -10.32 14.39
C ILE A 93 12.74 -11.32 15.50
N PHE A 94 11.54 -11.16 16.08
CA PHE A 94 10.94 -12.19 16.95
C PHE A 94 9.87 -12.92 16.13
N ASP A 95 10.20 -13.99 15.42
CA ASP A 95 9.16 -14.79 14.76
C ASP A 95 9.55 -16.25 14.46
N ASN A 96 8.55 -17.08 14.15
CA ASN A 96 8.67 -18.43 13.61
C ASN A 96 9.12 -18.35 12.15
N VAL A 97 10.41 -18.56 11.89
CA VAL A 97 10.94 -18.46 10.53
C VAL A 97 10.85 -19.80 9.82
N ARG A 98 10.16 -19.83 8.68
CA ARG A 98 10.22 -20.93 7.70
C ARG A 98 11.16 -20.52 6.56
N VAL A 99 12.23 -21.29 6.36
CA VAL A 99 13.12 -21.15 5.19
C VAL A 99 12.61 -22.09 4.09
N VAL A 100 12.34 -21.56 2.90
CA VAL A 100 11.89 -22.33 1.74
C VAL A 100 12.87 -22.18 0.57
N ASP A 101 13.12 -23.27 -0.15
CA ASP A 101 13.86 -23.23 -1.40
C ASP A 101 12.93 -22.80 -2.54
N LEU A 102 13.12 -21.57 -3.01
CA LEU A 102 12.35 -20.95 -4.09
C LEU A 102 12.52 -21.63 -5.45
N ALA A 103 13.53 -22.50 -5.62
CA ALA A 103 13.72 -23.30 -6.81
C ALA A 103 12.96 -24.65 -6.76
N SER A 104 12.53 -25.08 -5.57
CA SER A 104 11.82 -26.35 -5.34
C SER A 104 10.33 -26.19 -5.03
N GLU A 105 9.92 -25.01 -4.56
CA GLU A 105 8.51 -24.61 -4.45
C GLU A 105 8.05 -24.03 -5.79
N ALA A 106 6.79 -24.25 -6.17
CA ALA A 106 6.21 -23.53 -7.29
C ALA A 106 6.35 -22.03 -7.02
N GLN A 107 7.18 -21.34 -7.82
CA GLN A 107 7.46 -19.92 -7.61
C GLN A 107 6.13 -19.15 -7.51
N LEU A 108 5.94 -18.37 -6.45
CA LEU A 108 4.74 -17.54 -6.34
C LEU A 108 4.73 -16.51 -7.48
N ALA A 109 3.54 -16.12 -7.92
CA ALA A 109 3.42 -15.01 -8.85
C ALA A 109 3.81 -13.70 -8.14
N THR A 110 4.56 -12.83 -8.80
CA THR A 110 4.76 -11.45 -8.33
C THR A 110 3.63 -10.58 -8.87
N VAL A 111 2.98 -9.79 -8.01
CA VAL A 111 1.92 -8.86 -8.42
C VAL A 111 2.32 -7.40 -8.21
N ARG A 112 1.81 -6.53 -9.09
CA ARG A 112 1.89 -5.07 -8.98
C ARG A 112 0.64 -4.41 -9.53
N VAL A 113 0.38 -3.18 -9.13
CA VAL A 113 -0.71 -2.35 -9.66
C VAL A 113 -0.17 -1.03 -10.21
N GLU A 114 -0.76 -0.57 -11.30
CA GLU A 114 -0.52 0.76 -11.88
C GLU A 114 -1.85 1.39 -12.32
N ALA A 115 -1.91 2.71 -12.35
CA ALA A 115 -2.99 3.43 -13.03
C ALA A 115 -2.62 3.59 -14.49
N SER A 116 -3.29 2.87 -15.39
CA SER A 116 -3.14 3.09 -16.83
C SER A 116 -3.90 4.33 -17.29
N ASP A 117 -4.95 4.68 -16.55
CA ASP A 117 -5.63 5.96 -16.60
C ASP A 117 -5.85 6.45 -15.17
N ALA A 118 -5.20 7.55 -14.80
CA ALA A 118 -5.17 8.07 -13.45
C ALA A 118 -6.27 9.10 -13.18
N THR A 119 -7.16 9.35 -14.15
CA THR A 119 -8.24 10.33 -14.04
C THR A 119 -9.54 9.71 -14.53
N GLY A 120 -10.65 10.05 -13.86
CA GLY A 120 -11.99 9.84 -14.39
C GLY A 120 -12.80 11.11 -14.13
N GLY A 121 -13.69 11.46 -15.05
CA GLY A 121 -14.56 12.63 -14.91
C GLY A 121 -16.01 12.23 -14.75
N GLU A 122 -16.76 12.96 -13.93
CA GLU A 122 -18.22 12.91 -13.91
C GLU A 122 -18.80 13.47 -15.22
N ALA A 123 -18.03 14.29 -15.91
CA ALA A 123 -18.36 14.82 -17.22
C ALA A 123 -18.31 13.71 -18.28
N GLY A 124 -19.47 13.21 -18.68
CA GLY A 124 -19.56 12.18 -19.71
C GLY A 124 -19.17 10.79 -19.19
N ALA A 125 -18.90 9.87 -20.12
CA ALA A 125 -18.55 8.48 -19.77
C ALA A 125 -17.02 8.29 -19.66
N ASP A 126 -16.36 9.16 -18.89
CA ASP A 126 -14.92 9.07 -18.65
C ASP A 126 -14.63 8.27 -17.37
N SER A 127 -13.69 7.33 -17.42
CA SER A 127 -13.44 6.39 -16.33
C SER A 127 -11.96 6.21 -16.11
N GLY A 128 -11.53 6.25 -14.85
CA GLY A 128 -10.17 5.87 -14.50
C GLY A 128 -9.98 4.35 -14.59
N THR A 129 -8.74 3.92 -14.85
CA THR A 129 -8.42 2.50 -15.02
C THR A 129 -7.15 2.13 -14.27
N LEU A 130 -7.27 1.13 -13.40
CA LEU A 130 -6.16 0.47 -12.74
C LEU A 130 -5.90 -0.89 -13.38
N VAL A 131 -4.63 -1.28 -13.48
CA VAL A 131 -4.21 -2.58 -14.01
C VAL A 131 -3.40 -3.31 -12.97
N ILE A 132 -3.89 -4.48 -12.54
CA ILE A 132 -3.11 -5.42 -11.73
C ILE A 132 -2.44 -6.39 -12.69
N THR A 133 -1.12 -6.51 -12.59
CA THR A 133 -0.33 -7.45 -13.41
C THR A 133 0.31 -8.51 -12.53
N ARG A 134 0.42 -9.73 -13.06
CA ARG A 134 1.18 -10.83 -12.48
C ARG A 134 2.33 -11.25 -13.39
N ALA A 135 3.45 -11.63 -12.78
CA ALA A 135 4.58 -12.27 -13.46
C ALA A 135 5.04 -13.51 -12.69
N GLY A 136 5.58 -14.50 -13.40
CA GLY A 136 5.95 -15.79 -12.81
C GLY A 136 4.75 -16.62 -12.34
N GLY A 137 5.02 -17.65 -11.55
CA GLY A 137 4.04 -18.61 -11.06
C GLY A 137 3.33 -19.46 -12.11
N ASP A 138 2.37 -20.26 -11.63
CA ASP A 138 1.56 -21.14 -12.47
C ASP A 138 0.46 -20.35 -13.17
N GLN A 139 0.78 -19.82 -14.36
CA GLN A 139 -0.16 -19.02 -15.14
C GLN A 139 -1.37 -19.83 -15.62
N THR A 140 -1.33 -21.17 -15.60
CA THR A 140 -2.46 -22.01 -16.04
C THR A 140 -3.64 -21.98 -15.06
N LYS A 141 -3.46 -21.37 -13.88
CA LYS A 141 -4.50 -21.19 -12.86
C LYS A 141 -4.87 -19.71 -12.72
N PRO A 142 -6.11 -19.40 -12.32
CA PRO A 142 -6.47 -18.04 -11.92
C PRO A 142 -5.74 -17.63 -10.64
N LEU A 143 -5.58 -16.32 -10.43
CA LEU A 143 -4.98 -15.74 -9.24
C LEU A 143 -5.90 -14.68 -8.65
N ASP A 144 -6.41 -14.92 -7.45
CA ASP A 144 -7.24 -13.95 -6.72
C ASP A 144 -6.36 -12.99 -5.93
N VAL A 145 -6.42 -11.71 -6.26
CA VAL A 145 -5.62 -10.65 -5.63
C VAL A 145 -6.53 -9.82 -4.71
N THR A 146 -6.22 -9.81 -3.42
CA THR A 146 -6.98 -9.04 -2.43
C THR A 146 -6.54 -7.57 -2.47
N CYS A 147 -7.51 -6.66 -2.41
CA CYS A 147 -7.30 -5.22 -2.51
C CYS A 147 -8.00 -4.49 -1.36
N ARG A 148 -7.41 -3.39 -0.92
CA ARG A 148 -8.04 -2.41 -0.03
C ARG A 148 -8.23 -1.11 -0.80
N ILE A 149 -9.44 -0.57 -0.75
CA ILE A 149 -9.78 0.73 -1.36
C ILE A 149 -9.85 1.78 -0.26
N THR A 150 -9.21 2.91 -0.48
CA THR A 150 -9.21 4.11 0.37
C THR A 150 -9.24 5.35 -0.51
N GLY A 151 -9.30 6.54 0.08
CA GLY A 151 -9.32 7.79 -0.67
C GLY A 151 -10.25 8.80 -0.01
N THR A 152 -10.53 9.90 -0.69
CA THR A 152 -11.55 10.86 -0.26
C THR A 152 -12.92 10.50 -0.81
N ALA A 153 -12.98 9.92 -2.01
CA ALA A 153 -14.21 9.46 -2.65
C ALA A 153 -14.80 8.22 -1.96
N MET A 154 -16.12 8.17 -1.89
CA MET A 154 -16.96 7.18 -1.25
C MET A 154 -17.69 6.29 -2.29
N ALA A 155 -17.51 4.97 -2.14
CA ALA A 155 -18.14 3.99 -3.01
C ALA A 155 -19.68 4.05 -2.92
N GLY A 156 -20.32 4.06 -4.09
CA GLY A 156 -21.77 4.15 -4.25
C GLY A 156 -22.32 5.57 -4.14
N VAL A 157 -21.47 6.57 -3.88
CA VAL A 157 -21.80 7.99 -3.97
C VAL A 157 -21.05 8.58 -5.15
N ASP A 158 -19.71 8.58 -5.10
CA ASP A 158 -18.87 9.29 -6.09
C ASP A 158 -18.36 8.35 -7.19
N TYR A 159 -18.34 7.03 -6.94
CA TYR A 159 -18.00 6.00 -7.93
C TYR A 159 -18.71 4.67 -7.69
N GLN A 160 -18.84 3.85 -8.74
CA GLN A 160 -19.43 2.52 -8.62
C GLN A 160 -18.61 1.59 -7.71
N ASN A 161 -19.28 0.72 -6.94
CA ASN A 161 -18.61 -0.21 -6.03
C ASN A 161 -17.55 -1.09 -6.72
N ILE A 162 -16.34 -1.09 -6.15
CA ILE A 162 -15.22 -1.93 -6.60
C ILE A 162 -15.13 -3.17 -5.69
N PRO A 163 -14.94 -4.38 -6.24
CA PRO A 163 -14.76 -5.58 -5.42
C PRO A 163 -13.42 -5.52 -4.65
N SER A 164 -13.42 -6.06 -3.42
CA SER A 164 -12.20 -6.17 -2.60
C SER A 164 -11.28 -7.32 -3.02
N THR A 165 -11.66 -8.10 -4.04
CA THR A 165 -10.84 -9.17 -4.61
C THR A 165 -10.98 -9.15 -6.12
N VAL A 166 -9.86 -9.21 -6.81
CA VAL A 166 -9.76 -9.11 -8.27
C VAL A 166 -9.07 -10.37 -8.78
N THR A 167 -9.74 -11.11 -9.64
CA THR A 167 -9.20 -12.33 -10.22
C THR A 167 -8.46 -12.02 -11.51
N ILE A 168 -7.17 -12.35 -11.57
CA ILE A 168 -6.44 -12.48 -12.83
C ILE A 168 -6.77 -13.87 -13.39
N PRO A 169 -7.43 -13.98 -14.56
CA PRO A 169 -7.85 -15.27 -15.10
C PRO A 169 -6.70 -16.22 -15.41
N ALA A 170 -7.01 -17.51 -15.51
CA ALA A 170 -6.06 -18.49 -16.02
C ALA A 170 -5.57 -18.10 -17.43
N ASN A 171 -4.27 -18.24 -17.65
CA ASN A 171 -3.53 -17.88 -18.86
C ASN A 171 -3.47 -16.38 -19.19
N GLU A 172 -3.99 -15.51 -18.31
CA GLU A 172 -3.84 -14.05 -18.44
C GLU A 172 -2.70 -13.54 -17.55
N SER A 173 -2.08 -12.43 -17.96
CA SER A 173 -1.04 -11.76 -17.15
C SER A 173 -1.56 -10.57 -16.36
N SER A 174 -2.82 -10.16 -16.55
CA SER A 174 -3.38 -8.98 -15.90
C SER A 174 -4.89 -9.05 -15.73
N ALA A 175 -5.40 -8.18 -14.86
CA ALA A 175 -6.81 -7.83 -14.72
C ALA A 175 -6.93 -6.32 -14.59
N THR A 176 -8.02 -5.77 -15.14
CA THR A 176 -8.32 -4.33 -15.08
C THR A 176 -9.40 -4.07 -14.04
N ILE A 177 -9.33 -2.91 -13.41
CA ILE A 177 -10.35 -2.38 -12.50
C ILE A 177 -10.72 -1.01 -13.02
N THR A 178 -11.99 -0.85 -13.37
CA THR A 178 -12.54 0.42 -13.82
C THR A 178 -13.07 1.19 -12.63
N ILE A 179 -12.59 2.43 -12.48
CA ILE A 179 -13.14 3.41 -11.56
C ILE A 179 -14.15 4.21 -12.37
N GLN A 180 -15.44 3.93 -12.17
CA GLN A 180 -16.51 4.62 -12.89
C GLN A 180 -17.10 5.70 -11.98
N PRO A 181 -16.82 6.99 -12.21
CA PRO A 181 -17.47 8.08 -11.50
C PRO A 181 -18.99 8.01 -11.65
N ILE A 182 -19.68 8.48 -10.64
CA ILE A 182 -21.14 8.67 -10.63
C ILE A 182 -21.38 10.16 -10.76
N ASN A 183 -21.90 10.59 -11.91
CA ASN A 183 -22.30 11.99 -12.10
C ASN A 183 -23.54 12.29 -11.23
N ASP A 184 -23.47 13.36 -10.43
CA ASP A 184 -24.59 13.88 -9.65
C ASP A 184 -24.88 15.38 -9.90
N GLU A 185 -25.39 16.13 -8.91
CA GLU A 185 -25.71 17.57 -9.04
C GLU A 185 -24.97 18.43 -7.99
N LEU A 186 -23.96 17.86 -7.32
CA LEU A 186 -23.20 18.49 -6.25
C LEU A 186 -21.86 18.97 -6.80
N GLY A 187 -21.57 20.26 -6.61
CA GLY A 187 -20.23 20.77 -6.90
C GLY A 187 -19.22 20.33 -5.84
N GLU A 188 -18.26 19.51 -6.23
CA GLU A 188 -17.29 18.87 -5.35
C GLU A 188 -15.84 19.28 -5.66
N ALA A 189 -14.94 18.99 -4.71
CA ALA A 189 -13.51 19.12 -4.95
C ALA A 189 -13.00 17.85 -5.64
N VAL A 190 -11.84 17.91 -6.30
CA VAL A 190 -11.20 16.70 -6.84
C VAL A 190 -11.03 15.66 -5.74
N GLU A 191 -11.57 14.48 -5.98
CA GLU A 191 -11.53 13.38 -5.04
C GLU A 191 -10.60 12.27 -5.52
N THR A 192 -10.28 11.32 -4.63
CA THR A 192 -9.31 10.26 -4.91
C THR A 192 -9.87 8.89 -4.58
N VAL A 193 -9.53 7.91 -5.43
CA VAL A 193 -9.69 6.49 -5.18
C VAL A 193 -8.32 5.83 -5.26
N THR A 194 -7.81 5.37 -4.12
CA THR A 194 -6.53 4.67 -4.00
C THR A 194 -6.77 3.18 -3.75
N LEU A 195 -6.28 2.34 -4.65
CA LEU A 195 -6.22 0.91 -4.48
C LEU A 195 -4.86 0.51 -3.90
N THR A 196 -4.86 -0.27 -2.83
CA THR A 196 -3.67 -0.90 -2.26
C THR A 196 -3.80 -2.42 -2.31
N LEU A 197 -2.82 -3.09 -2.90
CA LEU A 197 -2.72 -4.55 -2.88
C LEU A 197 -2.50 -5.03 -1.44
N VAL A 198 -3.22 -6.07 -1.07
CA VAL A 198 -3.09 -6.75 0.22
C VAL A 198 -2.45 -8.10 -0.03
N ASN A 199 -1.56 -8.52 0.88
CA ASN A 199 -0.90 -9.80 0.75
C ASN A 199 -1.91 -10.96 0.79
N GLY A 200 -1.65 -12.02 0.03
CA GLY A 200 -2.57 -13.14 -0.10
C GLY A 200 -1.87 -14.42 -0.53
N PRO A 201 -2.58 -15.56 -0.51
CA PRO A 201 -2.02 -16.84 -0.92
C PRO A 201 -1.75 -16.85 -2.43
N GLY A 202 -0.67 -17.51 -2.85
CA GLY A 202 -0.37 -17.75 -4.27
C GLY A 202 0.38 -16.62 -4.97
N TYR A 203 0.60 -15.49 -4.30
CA TYR A 203 1.40 -14.39 -4.83
C TYR A 203 2.24 -13.70 -3.77
N GLU A 204 3.18 -12.90 -4.25
CA GLU A 204 4.03 -12.02 -3.48
C GLU A 204 3.96 -10.62 -4.09
N MET A 205 3.97 -9.59 -3.25
CA MET A 205 4.02 -8.20 -3.69
C MET A 205 5.48 -7.76 -3.69
N ARG A 206 6.00 -7.36 -4.86
CA ARG A 206 7.42 -7.00 -5.01
C ARG A 206 7.70 -5.62 -5.60
N ASP A 207 6.70 -4.98 -6.21
CA ASP A 207 6.80 -3.67 -6.86
C ASP A 207 5.69 -2.71 -6.38
N ALA A 208 5.25 -1.75 -7.21
CA ALA A 208 4.16 -0.82 -6.90
C ALA A 208 2.93 -1.57 -6.37
N VAL A 209 2.64 -1.38 -5.08
CA VAL A 209 1.52 -2.01 -4.37
C VAL A 209 0.33 -1.08 -4.20
N SER A 210 0.42 0.16 -4.68
CA SER A 210 -0.67 1.13 -4.60
C SER A 210 -0.73 1.99 -5.85
N ALA A 211 -1.95 2.29 -6.31
CA ALA A 211 -2.21 3.21 -7.41
C ALA A 211 -3.45 4.05 -7.08
N THR A 212 -3.48 5.28 -7.58
CA THR A 212 -4.55 6.26 -7.32
C THR A 212 -5.16 6.74 -8.63
N VAL A 213 -6.48 6.89 -8.63
CA VAL A 213 -7.25 7.62 -9.64
C VAL A 213 -7.86 8.86 -8.99
N GLU A 214 -7.81 9.98 -9.68
CA GLU A 214 -8.51 11.22 -9.32
C GLU A 214 -9.88 11.26 -10.02
N ILE A 215 -10.93 11.63 -9.27
CA ILE A 215 -12.27 11.88 -9.79
C ILE A 215 -12.44 13.40 -9.94
N LEU A 216 -12.77 13.82 -11.17
CA LEU A 216 -12.97 15.21 -11.54
C LEU A 216 -14.46 15.51 -11.66
N ASP A 217 -14.91 16.49 -10.89
CA ASP A 217 -16.25 17.10 -10.97
C ASP A 217 -16.53 17.67 -12.38
N ASP A 218 -17.79 17.69 -12.80
CA ASP A 218 -18.21 18.11 -14.14
C ASP A 218 -18.52 19.61 -14.29
N GLY A 219 -18.21 20.40 -13.25
CA GLY A 219 -18.41 21.84 -13.19
C GLY A 219 -19.68 22.24 -12.44
N ASP A 220 -20.23 21.36 -11.62
CA ASP A 220 -21.38 21.64 -10.79
C ASP A 220 -21.06 22.70 -9.73
N LEU A 221 -22.11 23.41 -9.30
CA LEU A 221 -21.95 24.50 -8.35
C LEU A 221 -22.17 24.01 -6.92
N PRO A 222 -21.27 24.34 -5.97
CA PRO A 222 -21.47 23.94 -4.58
C PRO A 222 -22.73 24.60 -4.01
N ILE A 223 -23.58 23.80 -3.37
CA ILE A 223 -24.81 24.30 -2.76
C ILE A 223 -24.54 24.84 -1.35
N VAL A 224 -24.82 26.13 -1.13
CA VAL A 224 -24.74 26.77 0.19
C VAL A 224 -26.15 27.11 0.69
N GLN A 225 -26.55 26.55 1.83
CA GLN A 225 -27.79 26.92 2.52
C GLN A 225 -27.51 27.75 3.77
N VAL A 226 -28.11 28.94 3.84
CA VAL A 226 -28.14 29.76 5.07
C VAL A 226 -29.50 29.59 5.72
N ARG A 227 -29.51 29.19 7.00
CA ARG A 227 -30.72 29.13 7.82
C ARG A 227 -30.56 30.07 9.01
N ALA A 228 -31.60 30.88 9.28
CA ALA A 228 -31.64 31.67 10.48
C ALA A 228 -31.87 30.72 11.69
N ALA A 229 -31.01 30.82 12.70
CA ALA A 229 -31.17 30.04 13.94
C ALA A 229 -32.39 30.52 14.76
N ASP A 230 -32.76 31.79 14.60
CA ASP A 230 -33.98 32.40 15.09
C ASP A 230 -34.59 33.25 13.97
N ALA A 231 -35.91 33.20 13.82
CA ALA A 231 -36.64 34.01 12.85
C ALA A 231 -36.78 35.47 13.29
N TYR A 232 -36.45 35.78 14.54
CA TYR A 232 -36.65 37.09 15.13
C TYR A 232 -35.32 37.71 15.58
N ALA A 233 -35.12 38.97 15.21
CA ALA A 233 -34.11 39.84 15.79
C ALA A 233 -34.83 41.04 16.41
N TYR A 234 -34.56 41.33 17.68
CA TYR A 234 -35.15 42.48 18.37
C TYR A 234 -34.15 43.63 18.41
N GLU A 235 -34.59 44.82 17.99
CA GLU A 235 -33.87 46.05 18.27
C GLU A 235 -34.01 46.39 19.76
N ARG A 236 -32.89 46.61 20.45
CA ARG A 236 -32.92 47.12 21.82
C ARG A 236 -33.24 48.61 21.74
N MET A 237 -34.41 49.03 22.25
CA MET A 237 -34.65 50.46 22.47
C MET A 237 -33.59 51.00 23.44
N SER A 238 -33.01 52.16 23.12
CA SER A 238 -32.08 52.83 24.03
C SER A 238 -32.79 53.10 25.35
N GLU A 239 -32.13 52.78 26.45
CA GLU A 239 -32.54 53.24 27.79
C GLU A 239 -32.21 54.73 27.84
N ASP A 240 -33.25 55.58 27.79
CA ASP A 240 -33.16 57.04 28.01
C ASP A 240 -32.75 57.37 29.45
#